data_AF-A0A3N5KXR4-F1
#
_entry.id   AF-A0A3N5KXR4-F1
#
_cell.length_a   1.000
_cell.length_b   1.000
_cell.length_c   1.000
_cell.angle_alpha   90.00
_cell.angle_beta   90.00
_cell.angle_gamma   90.00
#
_symmetry.space_group_name_H-M   'P 1'
#
loop_
_entity.id
_entity.type
_entity.pdbx_description
1 polymer ?
#
loop_
_entity_poly.entity_id
_entity_poly.type
_entity_poly.pdbx_seq_one_letter_code
_entity_poly.pdbx_strand_id
1 'polypeptide(L)'
;MIDATGYDAVVAMFRGRFAVLGPSNHFTHDRLVDFDAADPDRANGLVLSHAEMQRQGRPMLAAIRYQDVYRRVDGRWKFAERGLSFMYYVPTTEYLDAFGAGLDRRMRAYESPRPADWPENLPTWKRYYAA
;
A
#
# COMPACT_ATOMS: atom_id res chain seq x y z
N MET A 1 -11.89 2.40 1.58
CA MET A 1 -10.53 2.85 1.96
C MET A 1 -10.58 3.14 3.45
N ILE A 2 -9.61 2.70 4.25
CA ILE A 2 -9.53 3.16 5.64
C ILE A 2 -8.83 4.51 5.58
N ASP A 3 -9.55 5.55 5.98
CA ASP A 3 -9.04 6.91 6.11
C ASP A 3 -8.96 7.23 7.60
N ALA A 4 -7.82 7.74 8.04
CA ALA A 4 -7.55 8.07 9.43
C ALA A 4 -6.73 9.36 9.48
N THR A 5 -7.30 10.40 10.06
CA THR A 5 -6.68 11.73 10.17
C THR A 5 -6.45 12.08 11.63
N GLY A 6 -5.24 12.58 11.93
CA GLY A 6 -4.84 12.93 13.29
C GLY A 6 -4.22 11.75 14.06
N TYR A 7 -3.40 12.09 15.05
CA TYR A 7 -2.56 11.14 15.77
C TYR A 7 -3.38 9.97 16.38
N ASP A 8 -4.44 10.28 17.13
CA ASP A 8 -5.22 9.27 17.84
C ASP A 8 -5.95 8.31 16.88
N ALA A 9 -6.51 8.84 15.79
CA ALA A 9 -7.18 8.02 14.78
C ALA A 9 -6.20 7.09 14.06
N VAL A 10 -5.00 7.58 13.72
CA VAL A 10 -3.94 6.78 13.10
C VAL A 10 -3.46 5.69 14.05
N VAL A 11 -3.28 6.00 15.35
CA VAL A 11 -2.92 5.00 16.36
C VAL A 11 -4.00 3.93 16.49
N ALA A 12 -5.28 4.33 16.55
CA ALA A 12 -6.41 3.39 16.60
C ALA A 12 -6.46 2.49 15.36
N MET A 13 -6.23 3.05 14.16
CA MET A 13 -6.12 2.28 12.92
C MET A 13 -5.01 1.22 13.01
N PHE A 14 -3.81 1.60 13.45
CA PHE A 14 -2.69 0.64 13.57
C PHE A 14 -2.97 -0.45 14.60
N ARG A 15 -3.59 -0.12 15.74
CA ARG A 15 -4.02 -1.14 16.72
C ARG A 15 -4.98 -2.15 16.10
N GLY A 16 -5.96 -1.69 15.32
CA GLY A 16 -6.87 -2.56 14.59
C GLY A 16 -6.16 -3.46 13.56
N ARG A 17 -5.13 -2.94 12.87
CA ARG A 17 -4.30 -3.76 11.97
C ARG A 17 -3.49 -4.81 12.73
N PHE A 18 -2.87 -4.44 13.84
CA PHE A 18 -2.07 -5.38 14.64
C PHE A 18 -2.91 -6.47 15.30
N ALA A 19 -4.20 -6.25 15.52
CA ALA A 19 -5.09 -7.28 16.05
C ALA A 19 -5.24 -8.52 15.13
N VAL A 20 -4.95 -8.37 13.83
CA VAL A 20 -5.07 -9.47 12.84
C VAL A 20 -3.74 -9.87 12.20
N LEU A 21 -2.68 -9.09 12.43
CA LEU A 21 -1.35 -9.34 11.85
C LEU A 21 -0.44 -10.04 12.88
N GLY A 22 0.24 -11.08 12.43
CA GLY A 22 1.40 -11.64 13.11
C GLY A 22 2.71 -11.09 12.51
N PRO A 23 3.82 -11.86 12.55
CA PRO A 23 5.09 -11.44 11.98
C PRO A 23 4.97 -11.06 10.50
N SER A 24 5.70 -10.02 10.10
CA SER A 24 5.81 -9.59 8.70
C SER A 24 7.25 -9.27 8.35
N ASN A 25 7.71 -9.73 7.21
CA ASN A 25 8.92 -9.26 6.57
C ASN A 25 8.52 -8.22 5.52
N HIS A 26 9.00 -6.98 5.65
CA HIS A 26 8.74 -5.93 4.69
C HIS A 26 10.03 -5.59 3.97
N PHE A 27 9.99 -5.65 2.64
CA PHE A 27 11.09 -5.21 1.81
C PHE A 27 10.66 -4.02 0.97
N THR A 28 11.45 -2.96 1.03
CA THR A 28 11.27 -1.76 0.22
C THR A 28 12.20 -1.82 -0.98
N HIS A 29 11.63 -1.66 -2.17
CA HIS A 29 12.36 -1.51 -3.43
C HIS A 29 12.71 -0.03 -3.64
N ASP A 30 12.44 0.47 -4.84
CA ASP A 30 12.68 1.84 -5.23
C ASP A 30 11.89 2.84 -4.40
N ARG A 31 12.55 3.97 -4.17
CA ARG A 31 12.02 5.13 -3.47
C ARG A 31 12.28 6.34 -4.35
N LEU A 32 11.21 6.99 -4.79
CA LEU A 32 11.28 8.25 -5.52
C LEU A 32 10.82 9.35 -4.57
N VAL A 33 11.63 10.38 -4.40
CA VAL A 33 11.31 11.54 -3.58
C VAL A 33 11.45 12.78 -4.45
N ASP A 34 10.42 13.61 -4.45
CA ASP A 34 10.36 14.86 -5.18
C ASP A 34 10.20 16.02 -4.18
N PHE A 35 11.18 16.91 -4.13
CA PHE A 35 11.17 18.07 -3.22
C PHE A 35 10.43 19.23 -3.88
N ASP A 36 9.55 19.88 -3.12
CA ASP A 36 8.78 21.00 -3.65
C ASP A 36 9.70 22.20 -3.88
N ALA A 37 9.83 22.64 -5.13
CA ALA A 37 10.68 23.77 -5.49
C ALA A 37 10.22 25.10 -4.88
N ALA A 38 8.93 25.21 -4.51
CA ALA A 38 8.37 26.40 -3.89
C ALA A 38 8.32 26.32 -2.35
N ASP A 39 8.55 25.14 -1.76
CA ASP A 39 8.47 24.92 -0.32
C ASP A 39 9.58 23.94 0.14
N PRO A 40 10.69 24.44 0.69
CA PRO A 40 11.82 23.59 1.09
C PRO A 40 11.51 22.62 2.24
N ASP A 41 10.36 22.80 2.92
CA ASP A 41 9.88 21.95 4.00
C ASP A 41 8.78 20.99 3.55
N ARG A 42 8.62 20.80 2.23
CA ARG A 42 7.69 19.85 1.62
C ARG A 42 8.35 18.92 0.60
N ALA A 43 7.93 17.67 0.60
CA ALA A 43 8.28 16.71 -0.45
C ALA A 43 7.15 15.69 -0.65
N ASN A 44 7.12 15.04 -1.81
CA ASN A 44 6.26 13.90 -2.10
C ASN A 44 7.10 12.64 -2.29
N GLY A 45 6.53 11.48 -2.00
CA GLY A 45 7.20 10.19 -2.10
C GLY A 45 6.38 9.14 -2.82
N LEU A 46 7.08 8.29 -3.55
CA LEU A 46 6.58 7.00 -4.01
C LEU A 46 7.53 5.92 -3.50
N VAL A 47 7.01 4.97 -2.72
CA VAL A 47 7.78 3.81 -2.26
C VAL A 47 7.13 2.54 -2.78
N LEU A 48 7.91 1.75 -3.51
CA LEU A 48 7.52 0.40 -3.94
C LEU A 48 8.00 -0.61 -2.90
N SER A 49 7.17 -1.58 -2.57
CA SER A 49 7.49 -2.55 -1.53
C SER A 49 6.77 -3.87 -1.77
N HIS A 50 7.25 -4.94 -1.15
CA HIS A 50 6.45 -6.13 -0.91
C HIS A 50 6.55 -6.54 0.55
N ALA A 51 5.66 -7.44 0.95
CA ALA A 51 5.74 -8.07 2.25
C ALA A 51 5.21 -9.50 2.24
N GLU A 52 5.96 -10.39 2.88
CA GLU A 52 5.47 -11.66 3.41
C GLU A 52 4.94 -11.41 4.82
N MET A 53 3.74 -11.90 5.14
CA MET A 53 3.20 -11.71 6.48
C MET A 53 2.26 -12.82 6.92
N GLN A 54 2.16 -12.96 8.23
CA GLN A 54 1.11 -13.71 8.88
C GLN A 54 -0.10 -12.76 9.05
N ARG A 55 -1.27 -13.11 8.49
CA ARG A 55 -2.57 -12.50 8.85
C ARG A 55 -3.59 -13.58 9.25
N GLN A 56 -4.22 -13.47 10.43
CA GLN A 56 -5.25 -14.41 10.92
C GLN A 56 -4.86 -15.90 10.80
N GLY A 57 -3.70 -16.30 11.31
CA GLY A 57 -3.16 -17.66 11.15
C GLY A 57 -2.72 -18.08 9.73
N ARG A 58 -2.88 -17.27 8.68
CA ARG A 58 -2.53 -17.60 7.29
C ARG A 58 -1.29 -16.84 6.79
N PRO A 59 -0.41 -17.46 6.00
CA PRO A 59 0.67 -16.77 5.29
C PRO A 59 0.13 -16.03 4.07
N MET A 60 0.53 -14.78 3.92
CA MET A 60 0.07 -13.85 2.91
C MET A 60 1.25 -13.18 2.20
N LEU A 61 1.02 -12.81 0.94
CA LEU A 61 1.92 -11.98 0.13
C LEU A 61 1.21 -10.70 -0.29
N ALA A 62 1.91 -9.58 -0.26
CA ALA A 62 1.41 -8.31 -0.78
C ALA A 62 2.48 -7.58 -1.59
N ALA A 63 2.09 -7.05 -2.75
CA ALA A 63 2.86 -6.05 -3.47
C ALA A 63 2.25 -4.67 -3.24
N ILE A 64 3.05 -3.80 -2.65
CA ILE A 64 2.65 -2.57 -1.99
C ILE A 64 3.21 -1.36 -2.74
N ARG A 65 2.41 -0.30 -2.78
CA ARG A 65 2.81 1.03 -3.19
C ARG A 65 2.38 2.02 -2.10
N TYR A 66 3.32 2.80 -1.59
CA TYR A 66 3.04 3.93 -0.71
C TYR A 66 3.15 5.23 -1.48
N GLN A 67 2.17 6.11 -1.32
CA GLN A 67 2.19 7.48 -1.80
C GLN A 67 2.26 8.39 -0.58
N ASP A 68 3.36 9.10 -0.42
CA ASP A 68 3.67 9.84 0.80
C ASP A 68 3.69 11.34 0.56
N VAL A 69 3.18 12.10 1.52
CA VAL A 69 3.43 13.54 1.63
C VAL A 69 4.28 13.77 2.86
N TYR A 70 5.42 14.42 2.69
CA TYR A 70 6.36 14.72 3.76
C TYR A 70 6.32 16.20 4.11
N ARG A 71 6.48 16.48 5.41
CA ARG A 71 6.70 17.82 5.94
C ARG A 71 7.92 17.83 6.85
N ARG A 72 8.75 18.88 6.75
CA ARG A 72 9.82 19.12 7.71
C ARG A 72 9.26 19.92 8.88
N VAL A 73 9.37 19.39 10.08
CA VAL A 73 8.89 20.01 11.32
C VAL A 73 10.02 19.95 12.32
N ASP A 74 10.43 21.10 12.85
CA ASP A 74 11.57 21.25 13.76
C ASP A 74 12.85 20.60 13.21
N GLY A 75 13.13 20.82 11.92
CA GLY A 75 14.29 20.29 11.23
C GLY A 75 14.22 18.79 10.88
N ARG A 76 13.11 18.09 11.15
CA ARG A 76 12.95 16.65 10.88
C ARG A 76 11.83 16.39 9.89
N TRP A 77 12.09 15.55 8.88
CA TRP A 77 11.06 15.06 7.97
C TRP A 77 10.11 14.10 8.69
N LYS A 78 8.81 14.31 8.51
CA LYS A 78 7.73 13.49 9.05
C LYS A 78 6.73 13.17 7.94
N PHE A 79 5.99 12.07 8.09
CA PHE A 79 4.82 11.80 7.27
C PHE A 79 3.70 12.77 7.66
N ALA A 80 3.29 13.60 6.71
CA ALA A 80 2.03 14.34 6.82
C ALA A 80 0.86 13.48 6.32
N GLU A 81 1.11 12.66 5.31
CA GLU A 81 0.14 11.71 4.76
C GLU A 81 0.87 10.46 4.23
N ARG A 82 0.20 9.31 4.30
CA ARG A 82 0.61 8.07 3.64
C ARG A 82 -0.60 7.34 3.08
N GLY A 83 -0.70 7.31 1.76
CA GLY A 83 -1.55 6.41 1.01
C GLY A 83 -0.91 5.03 0.90
N LEU A 84 -1.71 3.98 1.00
CA LEU A 84 -1.29 2.58 0.82
C LEU A 84 -2.20 1.93 -0.22
N SER A 85 -1.61 1.44 -1.30
CA SER A 85 -2.31 0.71 -2.35
C SER A 85 -1.58 -0.57 -2.77
N PHE A 86 -2.31 -1.51 -3.35
CA PHE A 86 -1.82 -2.86 -3.61
C PHE A 86 -1.98 -3.28 -5.07
N MET A 87 -0.97 -3.98 -5.60
CA MET A 87 -1.09 -4.72 -6.87
C MET A 87 -1.79 -6.07 -6.65
N TYR A 88 -1.55 -6.65 -5.48
CA TYR A 88 -2.18 -7.84 -4.96
C TYR A 88 -1.99 -7.89 -3.45
N TYR A 89 -2.89 -8.57 -2.76
CA TYR A 89 -2.75 -8.98 -1.38
C TYR A 89 -3.51 -10.29 -1.18
N VAL A 90 -2.78 -11.41 -1.20
CA VAL A 90 -3.34 -12.76 -1.35
C VAL A 90 -2.72 -13.76 -0.39
N PRO A 91 -3.41 -14.86 -0.06
CA PRO A 91 -2.80 -16.02 0.57
C PRO A 91 -1.67 -16.57 -0.31
N THR A 92 -0.55 -16.98 0.27
CA THR A 92 0.59 -17.53 -0.48
C THR A 92 0.17 -18.74 -1.34
N THR A 93 -0.75 -19.56 -0.85
CA THR A 93 -1.30 -20.74 -1.54
C THR A 93 -2.14 -20.40 -2.79
N GLU A 94 -2.58 -19.16 -2.92
CA GLU A 94 -3.42 -18.68 -4.03
C GLU A 94 -2.67 -17.78 -5.01
N TYR A 95 -1.35 -17.60 -4.81
CA TYR A 95 -0.56 -16.65 -5.59
C TYR A 95 -0.61 -16.93 -7.11
N LEU A 96 -0.48 -18.19 -7.51
CA LEU A 96 -0.52 -18.58 -8.93
C LEU A 96 -1.90 -18.32 -9.55
N ASP A 97 -2.98 -18.61 -8.82
CA ASP A 97 -4.35 -18.35 -9.28
C ASP A 97 -4.64 -16.84 -9.41
N ALA A 98 -4.12 -16.04 -8.49
CA ALA A 98 -4.26 -14.57 -8.52
C ALA A 98 -3.60 -13.93 -9.76
N PHE A 99 -2.64 -14.60 -10.40
CA PHE A 99 -2.04 -14.18 -11.67
C PHE A 99 -2.50 -15.03 -12.87
N GLY A 100 -3.46 -15.93 -12.65
CA GLY A 100 -4.08 -16.78 -13.66
C GLY A 100 -5.58 -16.51 -13.78
N ALA A 101 -6.40 -17.51 -13.45
CA ALA A 101 -7.85 -17.43 -13.62
C ALA A 101 -8.50 -16.34 -12.73
N GLY A 102 -7.92 -16.05 -11.57
CA GLY A 102 -8.43 -15.05 -10.62
C GLY A 102 -7.81 -13.66 -10.77
N LEU A 103 -7.31 -13.31 -11.97
CA LEU A 103 -6.58 -12.08 -12.25
C LEU A 103 -7.38 -10.82 -11.90
N ASP A 104 -8.70 -10.79 -12.05
CA ASP A 104 -9.53 -9.61 -11.78
C ASP A 104 -9.85 -9.41 -10.27
N ARG A 105 -9.39 -10.33 -9.40
CA ARG A 105 -9.69 -10.39 -7.97
C ARG A 105 -8.46 -10.67 -7.11
N ARG A 106 -7.43 -9.84 -7.25
CA ARG A 106 -6.13 -9.99 -6.55
C ARG A 106 -6.08 -9.42 -5.13
N MET A 107 -7.17 -8.85 -4.62
CA MET A 107 -7.28 -8.40 -3.23
C MET A 107 -8.11 -9.40 -2.43
N ARG A 108 -7.44 -10.33 -1.75
CA ARG A 108 -8.04 -11.48 -1.05
C ARG A 108 -7.73 -11.50 0.46
N ALA A 109 -7.21 -10.39 0.99
CA ALA A 109 -6.98 -10.23 2.43
C ALA A 109 -8.23 -9.88 3.23
N TYR A 110 -9.37 -9.68 2.58
CA TYR A 110 -10.66 -9.32 3.19
C TYR A 110 -11.71 -10.39 2.86
N GLU A 111 -12.90 -10.31 3.49
CA GLU A 111 -13.96 -11.32 3.36
C GLU A 111 -14.34 -11.65 1.92
N SER A 112 -14.38 -10.66 1.04
CA SER A 112 -14.69 -10.85 -0.38
C SER A 112 -13.48 -10.46 -1.23
N PRO A 113 -13.06 -11.31 -2.20
CA PRO A 113 -12.08 -10.94 -3.20
C PRO A 113 -12.50 -9.70 -3.99
N ARG A 114 -11.56 -8.78 -4.25
CA ARG A 114 -11.81 -7.52 -4.98
C ARG A 114 -10.70 -7.25 -6.00
N PRO A 115 -10.94 -6.36 -6.98
CA PRO A 115 -9.87 -5.83 -7.84
C PRO A 115 -8.72 -5.25 -7.03
N ALA A 116 -7.51 -5.30 -7.61
CA ALA A 116 -6.37 -4.57 -7.12
C ALA A 116 -6.57 -3.06 -7.24
N ASP A 117 -5.85 -2.29 -6.42
CA ASP A 117 -5.84 -0.84 -6.55
C ASP A 117 -5.13 -0.41 -7.84
N TRP A 118 -4.16 -1.19 -8.32
CA TRP A 118 -3.39 -0.95 -9.53
C TRP A 118 -2.94 -2.27 -10.19
N PRO A 119 -2.57 -2.27 -11.50
CA PRO A 119 -2.49 -1.12 -12.41
C PRO A 119 -3.79 -0.71 -13.08
N GLU A 120 -4.85 -1.51 -13.06
CA GLU A 120 -6.03 -1.32 -13.92
C GLU A 120 -6.77 -0.01 -13.68
N ASN A 121 -6.69 0.54 -12.45
CA ASN A 121 -7.30 1.83 -12.14
C ASN A 121 -6.44 3.04 -12.53
N LEU A 122 -5.17 2.86 -12.86
CA LEU A 122 -4.27 3.96 -13.20
C LEU A 122 -4.72 4.63 -14.51
N PRO A 123 -4.69 5.98 -14.59
CA PRO A 123 -5.07 6.70 -15.80
C PRO A 123 -4.26 6.28 -17.04
N THR A 124 -2.97 6.00 -16.84
CA THR A 124 -2.07 5.55 -17.91
C THR A 124 -2.43 4.16 -18.43
N TRP A 125 -2.80 3.24 -17.54
CA TRP A 125 -3.27 1.91 -17.93
C TRP A 125 -4.56 1.99 -18.74
N LYS A 126 -5.56 2.70 -18.21
CA LYS A 126 -6.85 2.89 -18.90
C LYS A 126 -6.67 3.51 -20.27
N ARG A 127 -5.81 4.53 -20.39
CA ARG A 127 -5.52 5.17 -21.68
C ARG A 127 -4.87 4.21 -22.69
N TYR A 128 -3.96 3.34 -22.24
CA TYR A 128 -3.27 2.41 -23.14
C TYR A 128 -4.21 1.33 -23.69
N TYR A 129 -5.06 0.75 -22.84
CA TYR A 129 -5.98 -0.35 -23.22
C TYR A 129 -7.36 0.11 -23.71
N ALA A 130 -7.65 1.41 -23.71
CA ALA A 130 -8.87 1.96 -24.32
C ALA A 130 -8.75 2.19 -25.84
N ALA A 131 -7.53 2.06 -26.39
CA ALA A 131 -7.24 2.08 -27.81
C ALA A 131 -7.27 0.64 -28.38
#